data_AF-A0A8T3MPU7-F1
#
_entry.id   AF-A0A8T3MPU7-F1
#
_cell.length_a   1.000
_cell.length_b   1.000
_cell.length_c   1.000
_cell.angle_alpha   90.00
_cell.angle_beta   90.00
_cell.angle_gamma   90.00
#
_symmetry.space_group_name_H-M   'P 1'
#
loop_
_entity.id
_entity.type
_entity.pdbx_description
1 polymer ?
#
loop_
_entity_poly.entity_id
_entity_poly.type
_entity_poly.pdbx_seq_one_letter_code
_entity_poly.pdbx_strand_id
1 'polypeptide(L)'
;MIRDAVLHINNEQPLKADLFELPAAPDVLLRCTNLRTLNGKRPVFADDSAAVFYFPFIHIRFVEIPTRSLAGTDLPMPVVVDVEALAESNGTAPDDPDADLEIDEDFLRRIREV
;
A
#
# COMPACT_ATOMS: atom_id res chain seq x y z
N MET A 1 12.85 7.80 -12.88
CA MET A 1 11.39 7.76 -13.13
C MET A 1 10.88 6.37 -12.78
N ILE A 2 9.88 6.31 -11.92
CA ILE A 2 9.29 5.09 -11.37
C ILE A 2 8.03 4.79 -12.16
N ARG A 3 7.98 3.62 -12.81
CA ARG A 3 6.87 3.26 -13.70
C ARG A 3 5.77 2.51 -12.97
N ASP A 4 4.54 2.64 -13.46
CA ASP A 4 3.40 1.84 -13.00
C ASP A 4 3.15 1.90 -11.48
N ALA A 5 3.37 3.05 -10.85
CA ALA A 5 2.91 3.28 -9.48
C ALA A 5 1.37 3.29 -9.48
N VAL A 6 0.75 2.72 -8.45
CA VAL A 6 -0.70 2.70 -8.29
C VAL A 6 -1.11 3.68 -7.20
N LEU A 7 -1.89 4.67 -7.58
CA LEU A 7 -2.48 5.66 -6.68
C LEU A 7 -3.83 5.12 -6.21
N HIS A 8 -3.93 4.84 -4.91
CA HIS A 8 -5.19 4.48 -4.26
C HIS A 8 -5.84 5.74 -3.71
N ILE A 9 -6.85 6.26 -4.42
CA ILE A 9 -7.48 7.55 -4.12
C ILE A 9 -8.70 7.35 -3.21
N ASN A 10 -8.98 8.33 -2.35
CA ASN A 10 -10.15 8.33 -1.48
C ASN A 10 -11.44 8.32 -2.30
N ASN A 11 -12.27 7.30 -2.03
CA ASN A 11 -13.60 7.10 -2.62
C ASN A 11 -13.62 7.01 -4.16
N GLU A 12 -12.48 6.67 -4.77
CA GLU A 12 -12.32 6.57 -6.21
C GLU A 12 -11.61 5.27 -6.59
N GLN A 13 -11.75 4.87 -7.86
CA GLN A 13 -11.04 3.70 -8.38
C GLN A 13 -9.52 3.97 -8.48
N PRO A 14 -8.66 2.98 -8.19
CA PRO A 14 -7.22 3.17 -8.29
C PRO A 14 -6.75 3.48 -9.72
N LEU A 15 -5.66 4.25 -9.81
CA LEU A 15 -5.07 4.68 -11.07
C LEU A 15 -3.60 4.29 -11.14
N LYS A 16 -3.13 3.93 -12.33
CA LYS A 16 -1.71 3.79 -12.63
C LYS A 16 -1.14 5.13 -13.08
N ALA A 17 0.06 5.45 -12.64
CA ALA A 17 0.81 6.61 -13.08
C ALA A 17 2.31 6.30 -13.03
N ASP A 18 3.09 7.15 -13.68
CA ASP A 18 4.54 7.13 -13.54
C ASP A 18 4.99 8.32 -12.68
N LEU A 19 5.87 8.08 -11.72
CA LEU A 19 6.40 9.11 -10.81
C LEU A 19 7.78 9.56 -11.29
N PHE A 20 8.08 10.84 -11.17
CA PHE A 20 9.41 11.36 -11.52
C PHE A 20 10.47 10.84 -10.54
N GLU A 21 10.13 10.86 -9.26
CA GLU A 21 10.94 10.49 -8.11
C GLU A 21 10.06 9.88 -7.02
N LEU A 22 10.69 9.39 -5.94
CA LEU A 22 9.96 8.91 -4.77
C LEU A 22 9.36 10.08 -4.00
N PRO A 23 8.13 9.95 -3.48
CA PRO A 23 7.58 10.90 -2.54
C PRO A 23 8.48 11.07 -1.31
N ALA A 24 8.75 12.32 -0.95
CA ALA A 24 9.45 12.66 0.28
C ALA A 24 8.46 13.00 1.39
N ALA A 25 8.88 12.83 2.65
CA ALA A 25 8.05 13.15 3.81
C ALA A 25 7.44 14.58 3.85
N PRO A 26 8.11 15.65 3.37
CA PRO A 26 7.52 17.00 3.37
C PRO A 26 6.59 17.27 2.18
N ASP A 27 6.42 16.34 1.23
CA ASP A 27 5.61 16.60 0.04
C ASP A 27 4.13 16.72 0.40
N VAL A 28 3.48 17.75 -0.14
CA VAL A 28 2.03 18.00 0.04
C VAL A 28 1.21 17.54 -1.17
N LEU A 29 1.88 17.39 -2.32
CA LEU A 29 1.29 16.95 -3.58
C LEU A 29 2.14 15.83 -4.17
N LEU A 30 1.49 14.81 -4.71
CA LEU A 30 2.11 13.81 -5.55
C LEU A 30 2.13 14.30 -7.00
N ARG A 31 3.33 14.49 -7.55
CA ARG A 31 3.54 14.84 -8.96
C ARG A 31 3.76 13.57 -9.79
N CYS A 32 2.93 13.35 -10.81
CA CYS A 32 3.03 12.19 -11.69
C CYS A 32 2.71 12.52 -13.15
N THR A 33 2.89 11.55 -14.04
CA THR A 33 2.54 11.67 -15.47
C THR A 33 2.01 10.33 -15.98
N ASN A 34 1.56 10.30 -17.24
CA ASN A 34 1.09 9.09 -17.90
C ASN A 34 -0.07 8.44 -17.13
N LEU A 35 -1.11 9.20 -16.80
CA LEU A 35 -2.20 8.70 -15.96
C LEU A 35 -3.07 7.69 -16.71
N ARG A 36 -3.31 6.53 -16.09
CA ARG A 36 -4.01 5.38 -16.68
C ARG A 36 -4.95 4.75 -15.66
N THR A 37 -6.07 4.21 -16.11
CA THR A 37 -6.86 3.23 -15.35
C THR A 37 -6.05 1.95 -15.16
N LEU A 38 -6.48 1.05 -14.25
CA LEU A 38 -5.77 -0.24 -14.05
C LEU A 38 -5.65 -1.08 -15.33
N ASN A 39 -6.62 -0.94 -16.24
CA ASN A 39 -6.64 -1.57 -17.57
C ASN A 39 -5.76 -0.85 -18.62
N GLY A 40 -5.01 0.18 -18.23
CA GLY A 40 -4.08 0.91 -19.09
C GLY A 40 -4.71 2.00 -19.95
N LYS A 41 -6.04 2.19 -19.91
CA LYS A 41 -6.73 3.24 -20.68
C LYS A 41 -6.65 4.61 -19.99
N ARG A 42 -6.64 5.70 -20.76
CA ARG A 42 -6.76 7.07 -20.23
C ARG A 42 -8.07 7.22 -19.43
N PRO A 43 -8.03 7.74 -18.19
CA PRO A 43 -9.24 8.05 -17.42
C PRO A 43 -10.12 9.07 -18.13
N VAL A 44 -11.44 9.02 -17.91
CA VAL A 44 -12.41 9.89 -18.61
C VAL A 44 -12.23 11.37 -18.26
N PHE A 45 -11.79 11.66 -17.05
CA PHE A 45 -11.55 13.04 -16.58
C PHE A 45 -10.20 13.62 -17.01
N ALA A 46 -9.32 12.82 -17.63
CA ALA A 46 -8.01 13.26 -18.09
C ALA A 46 -8.05 13.56 -19.59
N ASP A 47 -7.75 14.80 -19.98
CA ASP A 47 -7.78 15.21 -21.39
C ASP A 47 -6.48 14.90 -22.14
N ASP A 48 -5.32 15.00 -21.49
CA ASP A 48 -4.06 14.57 -22.08
C ASP A 48 -3.35 13.58 -21.16
N SER A 49 -3.19 12.34 -21.59
CA SER A 49 -2.46 11.33 -20.83
C SER A 49 -0.98 11.67 -20.65
N ALA A 50 -0.39 12.47 -21.56
CA ALA A 50 1.00 12.91 -21.48
C ALA A 50 1.19 14.15 -20.56
N ALA A 51 0.12 14.67 -19.96
CA ALA A 51 0.21 15.78 -19.03
C ALA A 51 0.95 15.42 -17.73
N VAL A 52 1.30 16.47 -16.98
CA VAL A 52 1.76 16.36 -15.59
C VAL A 52 0.55 16.56 -14.68
N PHE A 53 0.34 15.61 -13.78
CA PHE A 53 -0.76 15.62 -12.83
C PHE A 53 -0.24 15.88 -11.43
N TYR A 54 -1.04 16.59 -10.64
CA TYR A 54 -0.78 16.87 -9.24
C TYR A 54 -1.96 16.36 -8.42
N PHE A 55 -1.71 15.41 -7.53
CA PHE A 55 -2.70 14.88 -6.61
C PHE A 55 -2.36 15.30 -5.18
N PRO A 56 -3.24 16.00 -4.46
CA PRO A 56 -3.01 16.29 -3.05
C PRO A 56 -2.92 15.01 -2.22
N PHE A 57 -1.92 14.89 -1.34
CA PHE A 57 -1.77 13.68 -0.51
C PHE A 57 -2.96 13.44 0.41
N ILE A 58 -3.68 14.50 0.83
CA ILE A 58 -4.91 14.38 1.61
C ILE A 58 -6.02 13.56 0.90
N HIS A 59 -5.96 13.41 -0.42
CA HIS A 59 -6.89 12.60 -1.20
C HIS A 59 -6.35 11.22 -1.57
N ILE A 60 -5.08 10.91 -1.27
CA ILE A 60 -4.45 9.62 -1.56
C ILE A 60 -4.43 8.80 -0.26
N ARG A 61 -4.95 7.58 -0.30
CA ARG A 61 -4.87 6.62 0.82
C ARG A 61 -3.46 6.07 0.99
N PHE A 62 -2.89 5.60 -0.12
CA PHE A 62 -1.50 5.17 -0.20
C PHE A 62 -1.06 5.12 -1.67
N VAL A 63 0.26 5.06 -1.87
CA VAL A 63 0.89 4.85 -3.17
C VAL A 63 1.56 3.49 -3.14
N GLU A 64 1.17 2.62 -4.07
CA GLU A 64 1.80 1.32 -4.26
C GLU A 64 2.86 1.43 -5.35
N ILE A 65 4.09 1.06 -5.03
CA ILE A 65 5.21 1.06 -5.98
C ILE A 65 5.71 -0.38 -6.10
N PRO A 66 5.48 -1.06 -7.25
CA PRO A 66 5.96 -2.42 -7.45
C PRO A 66 7.49 -2.49 -7.35
N THR A 67 8.04 -3.55 -6.74
CA THR A 67 9.51 -3.72 -6.60
C THR A 67 10.24 -3.67 -7.94
N ARG A 68 9.63 -4.21 -9.00
CA ARG A 68 10.15 -4.12 -10.38
C ARG A 68 10.35 -2.69 -10.88
N SER A 69 9.55 -1.75 -10.35
CA SER A 69 9.60 -0.34 -10.71
C SER A 69 10.65 0.44 -9.93
N LEU A 70 11.21 -0.17 -8.88
CA LEU A 70 12.31 0.34 -8.07
C LEU A 70 13.67 -0.21 -8.50
N ALA A 71 13.72 -1.13 -9.46
CA ALA A 71 14.97 -1.71 -9.95
C ALA A 71 15.89 -0.61 -10.51
N GLY A 72 17.05 -0.41 -9.87
CA GLY A 72 18.03 0.63 -10.21
C GLY A 72 17.89 1.94 -9.43
N THR A 73 16.93 2.03 -8.51
CA THR A 73 16.87 3.11 -7.50
C THR A 73 17.50 2.60 -6.21
N ASP A 74 18.58 3.24 -5.79
CA ASP A 74 19.29 2.92 -4.55
C ASP A 74 18.47 3.47 -3.38
N LEU A 75 17.46 2.68 -2.99
CA LEU A 75 16.60 2.99 -1.87
C LEU A 75 17.30 2.55 -0.58
N PRO A 76 17.68 3.46 0.34
CA PRO A 76 17.86 3.08 1.71
C PRO A 76 16.47 2.78 2.27
N MET A 77 15.93 1.59 1.98
CA MET A 77 14.78 1.12 2.75
C MET A 77 15.24 1.11 4.22
N PRO A 78 14.52 1.77 5.14
CA PRO A 78 14.75 1.53 6.55
C PRO A 78 14.41 0.07 6.78
N VAL A 79 15.45 -0.73 7.03
CA VAL A 79 15.46 -2.09 7.57
C VAL A 79 14.27 -2.94 7.09
N VAL A 80 14.54 -3.87 6.16
CA VAL A 80 13.75 -5.11 6.11
C VAL A 80 13.65 -5.62 7.53
N VAL A 81 12.50 -5.41 8.16
CA VAL A 81 12.22 -6.01 9.46
C VAL A 81 12.17 -7.48 9.13
N ASP A 82 13.25 -8.17 9.46
CA ASP A 82 13.32 -9.61 9.29
C ASP A 82 12.22 -10.18 10.20
N VAL A 83 11.12 -10.59 9.58
CA VAL A 83 9.94 -11.09 10.28
C VAL A 83 10.32 -12.35 11.06
N GLU A 84 11.37 -13.06 10.62
CA GLU A 84 11.95 -14.21 11.32
C GLU A 84 12.68 -13.78 12.59
N ALA A 85 13.40 -12.65 12.59
CA ALA A 85 14.08 -12.13 13.79
C ALA A 85 13.11 -11.64 14.88
N LEU A 86 11.89 -11.23 14.52
CA LEU A 86 10.84 -10.93 15.50
C LEU A 86 10.26 -12.20 16.15
N ALA A 87 10.25 -13.33 15.42
CA ALA A 87 9.76 -14.60 15.92
C ALA A 87 10.69 -15.23 16.98
N GLU A 88 12.01 -15.00 16.88
CA GLU A 88 12.99 -15.59 17.80
C GLU A 88 13.02 -14.96 19.21
N SER A 89 12.39 -13.79 19.40
CA SER A 89 12.29 -13.14 20.73
C SER A 89 11.14 -13.64 21.60
N ASN A 90 10.15 -14.34 21.01
CA ASN A 90 9.09 -15.02 21.76
C ASN A 90 9.44 -16.51 21.88
N GLY A 91 10.27 -16.80 22.87
CA GLY A 91 10.56 -18.18 23.26
C GLY A 91 9.30 -18.98 23.55
N THR A 92 9.36 -20.25 23.14
CA THR A 92 8.43 -21.36 23.38
C THR A 92 7.33 -21.58 22.32
N ALA A 93 7.68 -22.36 21.29
CA ALA A 93 6.77 -23.36 20.74
C ALA A 93 6.88 -24.64 21.62
N PRO A 94 5.86 -25.51 21.74
CA PRO A 94 5.46 -26.30 20.56
C PRO A 94 3.95 -26.64 20.43
N ASP A 95 3.66 -27.11 19.21
CA ASP A 95 2.62 -28.07 18.79
C ASP A 95 1.21 -27.59 18.37
N ASP A 96 0.93 -27.94 17.11
CA ASP A 96 -0.36 -28.13 16.41
C ASP A 96 -1.17 -26.89 15.98
N PRO A 97 -1.22 -26.54 14.66
CA PRO A 97 -2.07 -25.47 14.15
C PRO A 97 -3.58 -25.80 14.13
N ASP A 98 -3.98 -27.03 14.46
CA ASP A 98 -5.39 -27.47 14.41
C ASP A 98 -6.01 -27.82 15.78
N ALA A 99 -5.35 -27.52 16.90
CA ALA A 99 -5.93 -27.72 18.25
C ALA A 99 -6.90 -26.59 18.62
N ASP A 100 -8.14 -26.71 18.15
CA ASP A 100 -9.39 -26.18 18.74
C ASP A 100 -9.40 -24.70 19.16
N LEU A 101 -9.56 -23.80 18.17
CA LEU A 101 -10.17 -22.48 18.40
C LEU A 101 -11.69 -22.63 18.63
N GLU A 102 -12.10 -23.37 19.66
CA GLU A 102 -13.48 -23.31 20.16
C GLU A 102 -13.67 -21.95 20.86
N ILE A 103 -14.42 -21.06 20.22
CA ILE A 103 -14.82 -19.78 20.82
C ILE A 103 -15.72 -20.10 22.02
N ASP A 104 -15.30 -19.69 23.21
CA ASP A 104 -16.05 -19.91 24.46
C ASP A 104 -17.42 -19.19 24.42
N GLU A 105 -18.50 -19.97 24.39
CA GLU A 105 -19.89 -19.49 24.35
C GLU A 105 -20.25 -18.62 25.58
N ASP A 106 -19.60 -18.83 26.73
CA ASP A 106 -19.82 -17.99 27.91
C ASP A 106 -19.20 -16.60 27.76
N PHE A 107 -18.13 -16.46 26.97
CA PHE A 107 -17.57 -15.15 26.61
C PHE A 107 -18.54 -14.36 25.72
N LEU A 108 -19.18 -15.01 24.74
CA LEU A 108 -20.17 -14.37 23.87
C LEU A 108 -21.44 -13.94 24.62
N ARG A 109 -21.85 -14.70 25.65
CA ARG A 109 -22.98 -14.31 26.51
C ARG A 109 -22.67 -13.05 27.30
N ARG A 110 -21.48 -12.94 27.89
CA ARG A 110 -21.11 -11.78 28.72
C ARG A 110 -21.03 -10.47 27.94
N ILE A 111 -20.69 -10.51 26.65
CA ILE A 111 -20.72 -9.31 25.78
C ILE A 111 -22.16 -8.88 25.45
N ARG A 112 -23.11 -9.82 25.34
CA ARG A 112 -24.51 -9.51 25.01
C ARG A 112 -25.30 -8.91 26.16
N GLU A 113 -24.85 -9.07 27.40
CA GLU A 113 -25.53 -8.57 28.60
C GLU A 113 -25.06 -7.17 29.05
N VAL A 114 -24.18 -6.51 28.29
CA VAL A 114 -23.71 -5.12 28.52
C VAL A 114 -24.45 -4.13 27.63
#